data_AF-A0A1W1XBP8-F1
#
_entry.id   AF-A0A1W1XBP8-F1
#
_cell.length_a   1.000
_cell.length_b   1.000
_cell.length_c   1.000
_cell.angle_alpha   90.00
_cell.angle_beta   90.00
_cell.angle_gamma   90.00
#
_symmetry.space_group_name_H-M   'P 1'
#
loop_
_entity.id
_entity.type
_entity.pdbx_description
1 polymer ?
#
loop_
_entity_poly.entity_id
_entity_poly.type
_entity_poly.pdbx_seq_one_letter_code
_entity_poly.pdbx_strand_id
1 'polypeptide(L)'
;MKNDKFIKPLILFYSFTGNTQYIAQTKHEVNSGFMPEIKPIQKDISAYNTILIGTLVWWFSFPPAVRTFLSDNALKGKMVYPFITNGGSMGQIKICVPKQW
;
A
#
# COMPACT_ATOMS: atom_id res chain seq x y z
N MET A 1 9.76 23.17 -14.40
CA MET A 1 8.45 22.48 -14.50
C MET A 1 8.57 21.41 -15.56
N LYS A 2 8.59 20.12 -15.20
CA LYS A 2 8.61 19.04 -16.20
C LYS A 2 7.19 18.90 -16.76
N ASN A 3 7.09 18.90 -18.08
CA ASN A 3 5.87 18.57 -18.81
C ASN A 3 5.49 17.12 -18.47
N ASP A 4 4.64 16.94 -17.46
CA ASP A 4 3.95 15.67 -17.23
C ASP A 4 2.93 15.51 -18.35
N LYS A 5 3.39 15.05 -19.51
CA LYS A 5 2.51 14.39 -20.49
C LYS A 5 1.75 13.33 -19.70
N PHE A 6 0.45 13.51 -19.53
CA PHE A 6 -0.42 12.53 -18.89
C PHE A 6 -0.21 11.17 -19.54
N ILE A 7 0.60 10.31 -18.91
CA ILE A 7 0.78 8.93 -19.34
C ILE A 7 -0.54 8.24 -19.02
N LYS A 8 -1.29 7.85 -20.05
CA LYS A 8 -2.48 7.01 -19.92
C LYS A 8 -2.05 5.55 -20.13
N PRO A 9 -1.73 4.79 -19.07
CA PRO A 9 -1.28 3.42 -19.23
C PRO A 9 -2.43 2.55 -19.75
N LEU A 10 -2.20 1.83 -20.84
CA LEU A 10 -3.05 0.72 -21.27
C LEU A 10 -2.48 -0.57 -20.69
N ILE A 11 -3.25 -1.26 -19.84
CA ILE A 11 -2.85 -2.56 -19.29
C ILE A 11 -3.61 -3.65 -20.05
N LEU A 12 -2.91 -4.34 -20.95
CA LEU A 12 -3.42 -5.51 -21.66
C LEU A 12 -2.97 -6.77 -20.93
N PHE A 13 -3.91 -7.69 -20.69
CA PHE A 13 -3.62 -8.99 -20.10
C PHE A 13 -4.57 -10.04 -20.67
N TYR A 14 -4.13 -11.29 -20.62
CA TYR A 14 -4.96 -12.46 -20.84
C TYR A 14 -4.96 -13.29 -19.56
N SER A 15 -6.12 -13.78 -19.15
CA SER A 15 -6.24 -14.63 -17.96
C SER A 15 -7.29 -15.68 -18.16
N PHE A 16 -6.93 -16.94 -17.94
CA PHE A 16 -7.87 -18.07 -17.98
C PHE A 16 -8.56 -18.25 -16.62
N THR A 17 -7.80 -18.18 -15.52
CA THR A 17 -8.31 -18.37 -14.14
C THR A 17 -8.40 -17.08 -13.33
N GLY A 18 -8.12 -15.92 -13.93
CA GLY A 18 -8.26 -14.61 -13.28
C GLY A 18 -7.03 -14.10 -12.51
N ASN A 19 -6.00 -14.93 -12.30
CA ASN A 19 -4.79 -14.49 -11.58
C ASN A 19 -4.13 -13.29 -12.27
N THR A 20 -3.93 -13.34 -13.59
CA THR A 20 -3.34 -12.23 -14.36
C THR A 20 -4.21 -10.98 -14.33
N GLN A 21 -5.54 -11.15 -14.34
CA GLN A 21 -6.48 -10.03 -14.23
C GLN A 21 -6.32 -9.32 -12.88
N TYR A 22 -6.23 -10.09 -11.80
CA TYR A 22 -6.00 -9.56 -10.46
C TYR A 22 -4.65 -8.83 -10.35
N ILE A 23 -3.59 -9.40 -10.92
CA ILE A 23 -2.26 -8.77 -10.97
C ILE A 23 -2.31 -7.44 -11.76
N ALA A 24 -3.03 -7.40 -12.88
CA ALA A 24 -3.22 -6.19 -13.68
C ALA A 24 -4.02 -5.10 -12.94
N GLN A 25 -5.14 -5.48 -12.31
CA GLN A 25 -5.96 -4.58 -11.51
C GLN A 25 -5.14 -3.97 -10.38
N THR A 26 -4.45 -4.79 -9.61
CA THR A 26 -3.69 -4.30 -8.46
C THR A 26 -2.49 -3.42 -8.86
N LYS A 27 -1.92 -3.59 -10.06
CA LYS A 27 -0.94 -2.64 -10.60
C LYS A 27 -1.55 -1.26 -10.81
N HIS A 28 -2.74 -1.22 -11.39
CA HIS A 28 -3.49 0.02 -11.58
C HIS A 28 -3.81 0.68 -10.23
N GLU A 29 -4.31 -0.08 -9.26
CA GLU A 29 -4.66 0.42 -7.92
C GLU A 29 -3.45 1.01 -7.17
N VAL A 30 -2.29 0.34 -7.21
CA VAL A 30 -1.06 0.85 -6.62
C VAL A 30 -0.66 2.18 -7.28
N ASN A 31 -0.72 2.26 -8.61
CA ASN A 31 -0.32 3.45 -9.35
C ASN A 31 -1.31 4.62 -9.17
N SER A 32 -2.61 4.35 -9.05
CA SER A 32 -3.64 5.37 -8.88
C SER A 32 -3.78 5.86 -7.44
N GLY A 33 -3.08 5.23 -6.49
CA GLY A 33 -3.24 5.51 -5.06
C GLY A 33 -4.61 5.08 -4.52
N PHE A 34 -5.24 4.09 -5.16
CA PHE A 34 -6.56 3.59 -4.75
C PHE A 34 -6.53 3.11 -3.29
N MET A 35 -7.61 3.40 -2.57
CA MET A 35 -7.81 3.00 -1.18
C MET A 35 -9.06 2.11 -1.13
N PRO A 36 -8.91 0.78 -1.21
CA PRO A 36 -10.05 -0.12 -1.11
C PRO A 36 -10.65 -0.06 0.30
N GLU A 37 -11.95 -0.32 0.43
CA GLU A 37 -12.58 -0.56 1.72
C GLU A 37 -11.93 -1.78 2.40
N ILE A 38 -11.56 -1.63 3.67
CA ILE A 38 -11.01 -2.71 4.49
C ILE A 38 -11.95 -3.02 5.64
N LYS A 39 -11.91 -4.25 6.14
CA LYS A 39 -12.66 -4.61 7.34
C LYS A 39 -12.21 -3.74 8.51
N PRO A 40 -13.13 -3.29 9.37
CA PRO A 40 -12.77 -2.45 10.51
C PRO A 40 -11.86 -3.21 11.47
N ILE A 41 -10.90 -2.48 12.04
CA ILE A 41 -10.01 -3.04 13.05
C ILE A 41 -10.78 -3.15 14.35
N GLN A 42 -10.87 -4.37 14.87
CA GLN A 42 -11.62 -4.67 16.10
C GLN A 42 -10.93 -4.18 17.38
N LYS A 43 -9.75 -3.57 17.27
CA LYS A 43 -8.94 -3.08 18.38
C LYS A 43 -8.84 -1.57 18.31
N ASP A 44 -9.00 -0.94 19.46
CA ASP A 44 -8.76 0.50 19.59
C ASP A 44 -7.25 0.79 19.49
N ILE A 45 -6.84 1.38 18.38
CA ILE A 45 -5.44 1.71 18.10
C ILE A 45 -4.94 2.83 19.03
N SER A 46 -5.85 3.67 19.55
CA SER A 46 -5.49 4.78 20.44
C SER A 46 -4.80 4.28 21.71
N ALA A 47 -5.18 3.09 22.19
CA ALA A 47 -4.64 2.44 23.39
C ALA A 47 -3.18 1.96 23.28
N TYR A 48 -2.57 2.01 22.09
CA TYR A 48 -1.21 1.49 21.85
C TYR A 48 -0.21 2.61 21.53
N ASN A 49 0.92 2.64 22.22
CA ASN A 49 2.00 3.59 21.93
C ASN A 49 2.97 3.05 20.87
N THR A 50 3.01 1.73 20.69
CA THR A 50 3.90 1.05 19.74
C THR A 50 3.07 0.16 18.82
N ILE A 51 3.31 0.25 17.52
CA ILE A 51 2.59 -0.49 16.49
C ILE A 51 3.61 -1.17 15.56
N LEU A 52 3.48 -2.49 15.40
CA LEU A 52 4.24 -3.24 14.42
C LEU A 52 3.35 -3.45 13.19
N ILE A 53 3.80 -3.01 12.01
CA ILE A 53 3.02 -3.14 10.77
C ILE A 53 3.71 -4.15 9.85
N GLY A 54 3.09 -5.31 9.69
CA GLY A 54 3.51 -6.33 8.74
C GLY A 54 2.88 -6.10 7.37
N THR A 55 3.69 -6.08 6.32
CA THR A 55 3.19 -6.01 4.94
C THR A 55 3.99 -6.90 4.01
N LEU A 56 3.40 -7.26 2.87
CA LEU A 56 4.15 -7.82 1.75
C LEU A 56 4.61 -6.70 0.79
N VAL A 57 5.49 -7.03 -0.13
CA VAL A 57 5.82 -6.16 -1.28
C VAL A 57 4.83 -6.41 -2.41
N TRP A 58 4.13 -5.37 -2.83
CA TRP A 58 3.24 -5.37 -3.99
C TRP A 58 3.67 -4.29 -4.97
N TRP A 59 4.16 -4.69 -6.14
CA TRP A 59 4.65 -3.77 -7.17
C TRP A 59 5.68 -2.73 -6.67
N PHE A 60 6.66 -3.19 -5.88
CA PHE A 60 7.67 -2.34 -5.24
C PHE A 60 7.10 -1.31 -4.25
N SER A 61 5.86 -1.49 -3.80
CA SER A 61 5.19 -0.70 -2.77
C SER A 61 4.49 -1.62 -1.75
N PHE A 62 3.74 -1.04 -0.81
CA PHE A 62 2.82 -1.79 0.04
C PHE A 62 1.45 -1.97 -0.66
N PRO A 63 0.65 -2.98 -0.31
CA PRO A 63 -0.69 -3.19 -0.89
C PRO A 63 -1.62 -2.00 -0.67
N PRO A 64 -2.55 -1.73 -1.59
CA PRO A 64 -3.58 -0.69 -1.43
C PRO A 64 -4.34 -0.77 -0.09
N ALA A 65 -4.61 -1.97 0.44
CA ALA A 65 -5.26 -2.13 1.74
C ALA A 65 -4.45 -1.53 2.92
N VAL A 66 -3.11 -1.63 2.87
CA VAL A 66 -2.24 -0.99 3.88
C VAL A 66 -2.29 0.53 3.74
N ARG A 67 -2.52 1.06 2.53
CA ARG A 67 -2.76 2.50 2.32
C ARG A 67 -4.00 2.96 3.06
N THR A 68 -5.13 2.26 2.87
CA THR A 68 -6.39 2.55 3.55
C THR A 68 -6.17 2.54 5.05
N PHE A 69 -5.53 1.49 5.59
CA PHE A 69 -5.22 1.41 7.01
C PHE A 69 -4.42 2.63 7.52
N LEU A 70 -3.35 3.01 6.83
CA LEU A 70 -2.52 4.15 7.24
C LEU A 70 -3.23 5.49 7.11
N SER A 71 -4.19 5.60 6.19
CA SER A 71 -5.01 6.80 5.98
C SER A 71 -6.09 6.95 7.05
N ASP A 72 -6.72 5.84 7.44
CA ASP A 72 -7.87 5.84 8.34
C ASP A 72 -7.46 5.92 9.82
N ASN A 73 -6.19 5.67 10.14
CA ASN A 73 -5.73 5.54 11.52
C ASN A 73 -4.65 6.57 11.85
N ALA A 74 -4.92 7.40 12.87
CA ALA A 74 -3.95 8.37 13.36
C ALA A 74 -2.80 7.67 14.10
N LEU A 75 -1.62 7.65 13.48
CA LEU A 75 -0.40 7.07 14.08
C LEU A 75 0.56 8.14 14.64
N LYS A 76 0.16 9.42 14.61
CA LYS A 76 0.98 10.53 15.11
C LYS A 76 1.30 10.33 16.59
N GLY A 77 2.57 10.49 16.95
CA GLY A 77 3.05 10.31 18.33
C GLY A 77 3.23 8.84 18.77
N LYS A 78 2.95 7.87 17.89
CA LYS A 78 3.18 6.44 18.16
C LYS A 78 4.50 5.98 17.53
N MET A 79 5.15 4.99 18.13
CA MET A 79 6.31 4.31 17.55
C MET A 79 5.83 3.26 16.56
N VAL A 80 6.24 3.35 15.30
CA VAL A 80 5.80 2.44 14.23
C VAL A 80 7.00 1.66 13.69
N TYR A 81 6.94 0.34 13.79
CA TYR A 81 7.98 -0.57 13.30
C TYR A 81 7.44 -1.43 12.15
N PRO A 82 7.84 -1.15 10.90
CA PRO A 82 7.43 -1.98 9.78
C PRO A 82 8.25 -3.27 9.70
N PHE A 83 7.62 -4.35 9.28
CA PHE A 83 8.32 -5.54 8.81
C PHE A 83 7.69 -6.05 7.51
N ILE A 84 8.53 -6.66 6.67
CA ILE A 84 8.16 -6.94 5.28
C ILE A 84 8.51 -8.37 4.93
N THR A 85 7.56 -9.09 4.35
CA THR A 85 7.84 -10.36 3.66
C THR A 85 7.88 -10.12 2.15
N ASN A 86 8.83 -10.77 1.46
CA ASN A 86 8.94 -10.71 0.01
C ASN A 86 9.37 -12.08 -0.54
N GLY A 87 9.07 -12.32 -1.82
CA GLY A 87 9.41 -13.57 -2.52
C GLY A 87 10.83 -13.62 -3.10
N GLY A 88 11.76 -12.80 -2.62
CA GLY A 88 13.16 -12.76 -3.10
C GLY A 88 13.58 -11.45 -3.77
N SER A 89 12.70 -10.45 -3.86
CA SER A 89 13.05 -9.11 -4.33
C SER A 89 13.03 -8.11 -3.16
N MET A 90 14.10 -7.32 -3.03
CA MET A 90 14.11 -6.18 -2.11
C MET A 90 13.13 -5.12 -2.62
N GLY A 91 11.90 -5.13 -2.11
CA GLY A 91 11.00 -4.00 -2.25
C GLY A 91 11.52 -2.84 -1.42
N GLN A 92 11.83 -1.71 -2.04
CA GLN A 92 12.06 -0.48 -1.30
C GLN A 92 10.72 0.06 -0.81
N ILE A 93 10.41 -0.17 0.47
CA ILE A 93 9.33 0.59 1.10
C ILE A 93 9.93 1.90 1.60
N LYS A 94 9.73 2.97 0.83
CA LYS A 94 9.72 4.31 1.42
C LYS A 94 8.44 4.43 2.21
N ILE A 95 8.47 4.13 3.51
CA ILE A 95 7.48 4.69 4.43
C ILE A 95 7.85 6.16 4.54
N CYS A 96 7.43 6.95 3.56
CA CYS A 96 7.21 8.36 3.78
C CYS A 96 5.98 8.44 4.68
N VAL A 97 6.21 8.27 5.99
CA VAL A 97 5.36 8.98 6.95
C VAL A 97 5.47 10.43 6.49
N PRO A 98 4.38 11.09 6.07
CA PRO A 98 4.43 12.52 5.81
C PRO A 98 5.13 13.13 7.01
N LYS A 99 6.20 13.88 6.77
CA LYS A 99 6.92 14.60 7.81
C LYS A 99 5.93 15.63 8.37
N GLN A 100 5.11 15.20 9.31
CA GLN A 100 4.15 16.00 10.06
C GLN A 100 4.42 15.70 11.53
N TRP A 101 5.47 16.36 12.05
CA TRP A 101 5.48 16.75 13.45
C TRP A 101 4.28 17.64 13.73
#